data_AF-A0A5N5Z8U1-F1
#
_entry.id   AF-A0A5N5Z8U1-F1
#
_cell.length_a   1.000
_cell.length_b   1.000
_cell.length_c   1.000
_cell.angle_alpha   90.00
_cell.angle_beta   90.00
_cell.angle_gamma   90.00
#
_symmetry.space_group_name_H-M   'P 1'
#
loop_
_entity.id
_entity.type
_entity.pdbx_description
1 polymer ?
#
loop_
_entity_poly.entity_id
_entity_poly.type
_entity_poly.pdbx_seq_one_letter_code
_entity_poly.pdbx_strand_id
1 'polypeptide(L)'
;MPIRKQDKNVFDNFELRLNESSKKFLREASKWAFVFSIIGFVFCGIMLFVGIFALIFFKEAKTVFSSFSEFPPYVYAIFYIIIAIVSFFPARYVYNFSRRIKTAIAEKNTTDLTIAFSKIKLYFKSLVLAVLGLTIILILAFLFVVLMNNG
;
A
#
# COMPACT_ATOMS: atom_id res chain seq x y z
N MET A 1 -19.87 -59.62 -3.22
CA MET A 1 -18.70 -58.93 -3.82
C MET A 1 -18.89 -57.43 -3.65
N PRO A 2 -18.22 -56.73 -2.71
CA PRO A 2 -18.39 -55.29 -2.58
C PRO A 2 -17.57 -54.56 -3.65
N ILE A 3 -18.25 -53.65 -4.36
CA ILE A 3 -17.70 -52.77 -5.40
C ILE A 3 -16.61 -51.89 -4.77
N ARG A 4 -15.36 -51.96 -5.26
CA ARG A 4 -14.29 -51.01 -4.89
C ARG A 4 -14.79 -49.59 -5.20
N LYS A 5 -14.89 -48.74 -4.18
CA LYS A 5 -14.99 -47.29 -4.37
C LYS A 5 -13.71 -46.86 -5.08
N GLN A 6 -13.84 -46.57 -6.37
CA GLN A 6 -12.80 -46.04 -7.23
C GLN A 6 -12.26 -44.77 -6.58
N ASP A 7 -10.95 -44.75 -6.27
CA ASP A 7 -10.23 -43.62 -5.68
C ASP A 7 -10.39 -42.38 -6.57
N LYS A 8 -11.36 -41.52 -6.25
CA LYS A 8 -11.55 -40.22 -6.91
C LYS A 8 -10.49 -39.18 -6.53
N ASN A 9 -9.53 -39.54 -5.67
CA ASN A 9 -8.59 -38.60 -5.03
C ASN A 9 -7.17 -38.57 -5.64
N VAL A 10 -6.86 -39.43 -6.62
CA VAL A 10 -5.49 -39.54 -7.15
C VAL A 10 -5.16 -38.43 -8.17
N PHE A 11 -6.19 -37.86 -8.81
CA PHE A 11 -6.03 -36.77 -9.79
C PHE A 11 -6.31 -35.36 -9.22
N ASP A 12 -6.85 -35.24 -8.00
CA ASP A 12 -7.08 -33.95 -7.33
C ASP A 12 -5.82 -33.39 -6.63
N ASN A 13 -4.73 -34.16 -6.60
CA ASN A 13 -3.45 -33.75 -6.01
C ASN A 13 -2.41 -33.32 -7.05
N PHE A 14 -2.84 -32.74 -8.17
CA PHE A 14 -1.93 -31.91 -8.96
C PHE A 14 -1.68 -30.59 -8.21
N GLU A 15 -0.80 -30.63 -7.23
CA GLU A 15 -0.29 -29.42 -6.59
C GLU A 15 0.36 -28.55 -7.67
N LEU A 16 -0.11 -27.30 -7.79
CA LEU A 16 0.48 -26.33 -8.69
C LEU A 16 1.91 -26.02 -8.23
N ARG A 17 2.90 -26.67 -8.85
CA ARG A 17 4.32 -26.45 -8.53
C ARG A 17 4.83 -25.25 -9.32
N LEU A 18 5.51 -24.33 -8.62
CA LEU A 18 6.22 -23.24 -9.28
C LEU A 18 7.40 -23.81 -10.08
N ASN A 19 7.36 -23.63 -11.40
CA ASN A 19 8.52 -23.89 -12.26
C ASN A 19 9.64 -22.86 -12.00
N GLU A 20 10.83 -23.11 -12.53
CA GLU A 20 11.98 -22.22 -12.32
C GLU A 20 11.77 -20.82 -12.90
N SER A 21 11.03 -20.69 -14.01
CA SER A 21 10.67 -19.40 -14.60
C SER A 21 9.81 -18.55 -13.65
N SER A 22 8.78 -19.14 -13.04
CA SER A 22 7.90 -18.47 -12.08
C SER A 22 8.66 -18.02 -10.84
N LYS A 23 9.60 -18.84 -10.34
CA LYS A 23 10.49 -18.43 -9.23
C LYS A 23 11.38 -17.26 -9.63
N LYS A 24 11.91 -17.24 -10.85
CA LYS A 24 12.71 -16.13 -11.38
C LYS A 24 11.90 -14.83 -11.45
N PHE A 25 10.65 -14.90 -11.95
CA PHE A 25 9.76 -13.73 -11.98
C PHE A 25 9.39 -13.24 -10.58
N LEU A 26 9.07 -14.15 -9.64
CA LEU A 26 8.79 -13.79 -8.25
C LEU A 26 9.99 -13.14 -7.58
N ARG A 27 11.21 -13.64 -7.82
CA ARG A 27 12.44 -12.99 -7.33
C ARG A 27 12.57 -11.58 -7.88
N GLU A 28 12.35 -11.40 -9.17
CA GLU A 28 12.45 -10.08 -9.80
C GLU A 28 11.39 -9.12 -9.25
N ALA A 29 10.12 -9.55 -9.21
CA ALA A 29 9.03 -8.80 -8.60
C ALA A 29 9.32 -8.44 -7.13
N SER A 30 9.94 -9.34 -6.36
CA SER A 30 10.33 -9.05 -4.97
C SER A 30 11.38 -7.95 -4.87
N LYS A 31 12.34 -7.86 -5.81
CA LYS A 31 13.34 -6.77 -5.83
C LYS A 31 12.67 -5.44 -6.16
N TRP A 32 11.82 -5.39 -7.17
CA TRP A 32 11.08 -4.18 -7.53
C TRP A 32 10.14 -3.73 -6.42
N ALA A 33 9.45 -4.67 -5.77
CA ALA A 33 8.64 -4.40 -4.58
C ALA A 33 9.47 -3.79 -3.44
N PHE A 34 10.70 -4.29 -3.21
CA PHE A 34 11.60 -3.72 -2.21
C PHE A 34 11.95 -2.27 -2.52
N VAL A 35 12.38 -1.99 -3.76
CA VAL A 35 12.70 -0.63 -4.22
C VAL A 35 11.49 0.29 -4.05
N PHE A 36 10.31 -0.15 -4.46
CA PHE A 36 9.07 0.61 -4.32
C PHE A 36 8.72 0.89 -2.86
N SER A 37 8.96 -0.07 -1.97
CA SER A 37 8.74 0.12 -0.53
C SER A 37 9.70 1.14 0.08
N ILE A 38 10.97 1.16 -0.33
CA ILE A 38 11.95 2.16 0.13
C ILE A 38 11.52 3.55 -0.31
N ILE A 39 11.19 3.72 -1.60
CA ILE A 39 10.72 5.00 -2.13
C ILE A 39 9.48 5.47 -1.36
N GLY A 40 8.52 4.57 -1.11
CA GLY A 40 7.33 4.86 -0.31
C GLY A 40 7.67 5.29 1.12
N PHE A 41 8.59 4.62 1.80
CA PHE A 41 9.03 4.99 3.15
C PHE A 41 9.73 6.34 3.19
N VAL A 42 10.63 6.61 2.24
CA VAL A 42 11.34 7.90 2.14
C VAL A 42 10.33 9.01 1.89
N PHE A 43 9.38 8.80 0.97
CA PHE A 43 8.32 9.76 0.68
C PHE A 43 7.45 10.06 1.91
N CYS A 44 7.05 9.03 2.66
CA CYS A 44 6.31 9.20 3.91
C CYS A 44 7.13 9.98 4.95
N GLY A 45 8.43 9.70 5.06
CA GLY A 45 9.34 10.39 5.97
C GLY A 45 9.48 11.88 5.64
N ILE A 46 9.63 12.21 4.36
CA ILE A 46 9.71 13.62 3.89
C ILE A 46 8.37 14.33 4.15
N MET A 47 7.22 13.71 3.82
CA MET A 47 5.91 14.30 4.09
C MET A 47 5.67 14.56 5.58
N LEU A 48 6.04 13.60 6.43
CA LEU A 48 5.94 13.75 7.88
C LEU A 48 6.83 14.89 8.38
N PHE A 49 8.07 14.95 7.89
CA PHE A 49 9.02 16.01 8.24
C PHE A 49 8.49 17.39 7.85
N VAL A 50 8.01 17.55 6.60
CA VAL A 50 7.42 18.80 6.12
C VAL A 50 6.18 19.19 6.93
N GLY A 51 5.31 18.24 7.26
CA GLY A 51 4.13 18.49 8.07
C GLY A 51 4.47 18.98 9.48
N ILE A 52 5.42 18.33 10.16
CA ILE A 52 5.88 18.75 11.49
C ILE A 52 6.58 20.12 11.42
N PHE A 53 7.42 20.33 10.41
CA PHE A 53 8.09 21.61 10.19
C PHE A 53 7.07 22.75 10.00
N ALA A 54 6.01 22.52 9.21
CA ALA A 54 4.94 23.50 9.00
C ALA A 54 4.14 23.82 10.28
N LEU A 55 4.02 22.87 11.21
CA LEU A 55 3.38 23.11 12.52
C LEU A 55 4.26 23.97 13.44
N ILE A 56 5.56 23.73 13.46
CA ILE A 56 6.52 24.46 14.32
C ILE A 56 6.77 25.87 13.77
N PHE A 57 6.96 25.99 12.45
CA PHE A 57 7.29 27.23 11.74
C PHE A 57 6.07 27.79 11.01
N PHE A 58 4.96 27.97 11.72
CA PHE A 58 3.68 28.37 11.12
C PHE A 58 3.73 29.72 10.38
N LYS A 59 4.53 30.68 10.87
CA LYS A 59 4.64 32.02 10.26
C LYS A 59 5.32 31.98 8.90
N GLU A 60 6.35 31.16 8.78
CA GLU A 60 7.12 30.94 7.56
C GLU A 60 6.34 30.04 6.59
N ALA A 61 5.65 29.03 7.15
CA ALA A 61 4.76 28.16 6.39
C ALA A 61 3.61 28.94 5.74
N LYS A 62 3.09 30.00 6.37
CA LYS A 62 2.08 30.89 5.75
C LYS A 62 2.53 31.43 4.39
N THR A 63 3.81 31.76 4.20
CA THR A 63 4.31 32.29 2.93
C THR A 63 4.43 31.20 1.86
N VAL A 64 4.69 29.96 2.25
CA VAL A 64 4.75 28.81 1.33
C VAL A 64 3.34 28.34 0.94
N PHE A 65 2.41 28.35 1.90
CA PHE A 65 1.03 27.95 1.69
C PHE A 65 0.09 29.13 1.34
N SER A 66 0.61 30.34 1.14
CA SER A 66 -0.22 31.53 0.87
C SER A 66 -1.04 31.41 -0.41
N SER A 67 -0.57 30.60 -1.37
CA SER A 67 -1.30 30.28 -2.60
C SER A 67 -2.50 29.34 -2.36
N PHE A 68 -2.56 28.65 -1.23
CA PHE A 68 -3.66 27.77 -0.82
C PHE A 68 -4.59 28.50 0.17
N SER A 69 -4.99 29.72 -0.17
CA SER A 69 -5.56 30.75 0.74
C SER A 69 -6.90 30.42 1.42
N GLU A 70 -7.47 29.24 1.17
CA GLU A 70 -8.81 28.87 1.67
C GLU A 70 -8.77 28.33 3.11
N PHE A 71 -7.66 27.74 3.57
CA PHE A 71 -7.54 27.20 4.92
C PHE A 71 -6.29 27.66 5.66
N PRO A 72 -6.35 27.75 7.01
CA PRO A 72 -5.15 27.99 7.80
C PRO A 72 -4.06 26.92 7.57
N PRO A 73 -2.77 27.28 7.53
CA PRO A 73 -1.67 26.34 7.26
C PRO A 73 -1.60 25.12 8.21
N TYR A 74 -2.10 25.24 9.45
CA TYR A 74 -2.12 24.13 10.40
C TYR A 74 -3.06 23.00 9.96
N VAL A 75 -4.14 23.32 9.23
CA VAL A 75 -5.09 22.32 8.69
C VAL A 75 -4.39 21.46 7.65
N TYR A 76 -3.66 22.11 6.73
CA TYR A 76 -2.86 21.40 5.73
C TYR A 76 -1.77 20.56 6.40
N ALA A 77 -1.04 21.11 7.36
CA ALA A 77 0.03 20.39 8.05
C ALA A 77 -0.49 19.10 8.74
N ILE A 78 -1.61 19.17 9.44
CA ILE A 78 -2.27 18.00 10.06
C ILE A 78 -2.69 16.99 8.99
N PHE A 79 -3.28 17.45 7.89
CA PHE A 79 -3.71 16.59 6.79
C PHE A 79 -2.53 15.85 6.13
N TYR A 80 -1.41 16.53 5.88
CA TYR A 80 -0.18 15.92 5.34
C TYR A 80 0.39 14.86 6.30
N ILE A 81 0.37 15.10 7.62
CA ILE A 81 0.82 14.12 8.62
C ILE A 81 -0.08 12.88 8.61
N ILE A 82 -1.41 13.06 8.55
CA ILE A 82 -2.36 11.94 8.47
C ILE A 82 -2.11 11.11 7.20
N ILE A 83 -1.95 11.76 6.05
CA ILE A 83 -1.65 11.08 4.78
C ILE A 83 -0.33 10.33 4.86
N ALA A 84 0.72 10.91 5.45
CA ALA A 84 2.01 10.24 5.62
C ALA A 84 1.87 8.96 6.45
N ILE A 85 1.10 9.01 7.55
CA ILE A 85 0.85 7.85 8.42
C ILE A 85 0.03 6.79 7.69
N VAL A 86 -1.03 7.18 6.98
CA VAL A 86 -1.86 6.24 6.22
C VAL A 86 -1.07 5.59 5.09
N SER A 87 -0.23 6.36 4.39
CA SER A 87 0.63 5.90 3.29
C SER A 87 1.79 5.00 3.75
N PHE A 88 2.15 5.05 5.03
CA PHE A 88 3.15 4.15 5.61
C PHE A 88 2.68 2.68 5.64
N PHE A 89 1.39 2.44 5.87
CA PHE A 89 0.82 1.09 5.90
C PHE A 89 1.00 0.30 4.59
N PRO A 90 0.63 0.83 3.40
CA PRO A 90 0.84 0.13 2.14
C PRO A 90 2.32 -0.13 1.86
N ALA A 91 3.22 0.83 2.14
CA ALA A 91 4.67 0.63 1.99
C ALA A 91 5.17 -0.57 2.81
N ARG A 92 4.67 -0.74 4.04
CA ARG A 92 4.98 -1.89 4.90
C ARG A 92 4.50 -3.22 4.34
N TYR A 93 3.34 -3.27 3.68
CA TYR A 93 2.84 -4.51 3.09
C TYR A 93 3.67 -4.97 1.89
N VAL A 94 4.08 -4.04 1.02
CA VAL A 94 4.97 -4.32 -0.12
C VAL A 94 6.34 -4.81 0.36
N TYR A 95 6.89 -4.16 1.39
CA TYR A 95 8.14 -4.59 2.01
C TYR A 95 8.06 -6.03 2.54
N ASN A 96 6.98 -6.36 3.25
CA ASN A 96 6.76 -7.70 3.78
C ASN A 96 6.58 -8.74 2.67
N PHE A 97 5.88 -8.42 1.58
CA PHE A 97 5.79 -9.29 0.40
C PHE A 97 7.17 -9.60 -0.16
N SER A 98 8.00 -8.57 -0.40
CA SER A 98 9.35 -8.74 -0.92
C SER A 98 10.20 -9.68 -0.06
N ARG A 99 10.21 -9.47 1.25
CA ARG A 99 10.97 -10.31 2.20
C ARG A 99 10.46 -11.75 2.21
N ARG A 100 9.15 -11.96 2.28
CA ARG A 100 8.52 -13.29 2.34
C ARG A 100 8.76 -14.09 1.07
N ILE A 101 8.71 -13.46 -0.12
CA ILE A 101 9.03 -14.15 -1.39
C ILE A 101 10.49 -14.58 -1.44
N LYS A 102 11.44 -13.76 -0.98
CA LYS A 102 12.84 -14.15 -0.92
C LYS A 102 13.05 -15.39 -0.04
N THR A 103 12.47 -15.41 1.15
CA THR A 103 12.55 -16.56 2.08
C THR A 103 11.85 -17.79 1.53
N ALA A 104 10.62 -17.65 1.01
CA ALA A 104 9.85 -18.76 0.45
C ALA A 104 10.58 -19.50 -0.69
N ILE A 105 11.28 -18.74 -1.56
CA ILE A 105 12.02 -19.32 -2.68
C ILE A 105 13.34 -19.95 -2.21
N ALA A 106 14.00 -19.36 -1.21
CA ALA A 106 15.25 -19.89 -0.65
C ALA A 106 15.02 -21.19 0.12
N GLU A 107 13.99 -21.23 0.96
CA GLU A 107 13.69 -22.36 1.85
C GLU A 107 12.71 -23.36 1.23
N LYS A 108 12.24 -23.11 0.00
CA LYS A 108 11.18 -23.90 -0.69
C LYS A 108 9.93 -24.09 0.18
N ASN A 109 9.64 -23.11 1.03
CA ASN A 109 8.56 -23.18 2.01
C ASN A 109 7.23 -22.65 1.40
N THR A 110 6.24 -23.54 1.26
CA THR A 110 4.91 -23.23 0.73
C THR A 110 4.09 -22.35 1.68
N THR A 111 4.37 -22.38 2.98
CA THR A 111 3.73 -21.52 3.98
C THR A 111 4.14 -20.05 3.78
N ASP A 112 5.43 -19.78 3.60
CA ASP A 112 5.90 -18.41 3.37
C ASP A 112 5.46 -17.84 2.02
N LEU A 113 5.35 -18.70 1.00
CA LEU A 113 4.78 -18.33 -0.29
C LEU A 113 3.30 -17.89 -0.12
N THR A 114 2.52 -18.66 0.64
CA THR A 114 1.11 -18.34 0.93
C THR A 114 0.99 -17.02 1.70
N ILE A 115 1.85 -16.80 2.69
CA ILE A 115 1.84 -15.57 3.46
C ILE A 115 2.27 -14.39 2.58
N ALA A 116 3.24 -14.56 1.69
CA ALA A 116 3.62 -13.52 0.73
C ALA A 116 2.42 -13.10 -0.15
N PHE A 117 1.71 -14.06 -0.74
CA PHE A 117 0.51 -13.76 -1.52
C PHE A 117 -0.61 -13.12 -0.68
N SER A 118 -0.74 -13.50 0.59
CA SER A 118 -1.66 -12.81 1.50
C SER A 118 -1.27 -11.35 1.74
N LYS A 119 0.03 -11.03 1.84
CA LYS A 119 0.52 -9.65 1.98
C LYS A 119 0.33 -8.81 0.72
N ILE A 120 0.53 -9.37 -0.47
CA ILE A 120 0.26 -8.62 -1.71
C ILE A 120 -1.25 -8.37 -1.90
N LYS A 121 -2.09 -9.33 -1.53
CA LYS A 121 -3.55 -9.15 -1.49
C LYS A 121 -3.95 -8.02 -0.56
N LEU A 122 -3.37 -7.97 0.65
CA LEU A 122 -3.66 -6.92 1.62
C LEU A 122 -3.15 -5.55 1.15
N TYR A 123 -2.01 -5.50 0.46
CA TYR A 123 -1.51 -4.29 -0.17
C TYR A 123 -2.52 -3.72 -1.18
N PHE A 124 -2.99 -4.52 -2.14
CA PHE A 124 -3.99 -4.05 -3.10
C PHE A 124 -5.29 -3.60 -2.42
N LYS A 125 -5.77 -4.34 -1.42
CA LYS A 125 -6.94 -3.92 -0.63
C LYS A 125 -6.72 -2.57 0.06
N SER A 126 -5.54 -2.36 0.65
CA SER A 126 -5.22 -1.10 1.32
C SER A 126 -5.11 0.08 0.34
N LEU A 127 -4.55 -0.14 -0.86
CA LEU A 127 -4.48 0.88 -1.89
C LEU A 127 -5.87 1.26 -2.41
N VAL A 128 -6.71 0.27 -2.73
CA VAL A 128 -8.08 0.54 -3.21
C VAL A 128 -8.86 1.32 -2.17
N LEU A 129 -8.77 0.94 -0.89
CA LEU A 129 -9.45 1.66 0.18
C LEU A 129 -8.91 3.09 0.35
N ALA A 130 -7.59 3.28 0.29
CA ALA A 130 -6.97 4.60 0.39
C ALA A 130 -7.37 5.53 -0.77
N VAL A 131 -7.31 5.03 -2.01
CA VAL A 131 -7.71 5.79 -3.20
C VAL A 131 -9.20 6.12 -3.14
N LEU A 132 -10.05 5.15 -2.81
CA LEU A 132 -11.49 5.37 -2.70
C LEU A 132 -11.81 6.42 -1.62
N GLY A 133 -11.20 6.31 -0.44
CA GLY A 133 -11.35 7.32 0.62
C GLY A 133 -10.92 8.72 0.16
N LEU A 134 -9.78 8.82 -0.51
CA LEU A 134 -9.27 10.10 -1.02
C LEU A 134 -10.18 10.69 -2.11
N THR A 135 -10.71 9.87 -3.01
CA THR A 135 -11.68 10.33 -4.03
C THR A 135 -12.98 10.85 -3.41
N ILE A 136 -13.50 10.19 -2.37
CA ILE A 136 -14.71 10.65 -1.66
C ILE A 136 -14.47 12.01 -1.01
N ILE A 137 -13.33 12.19 -0.34
CA ILE A 137 -12.97 13.46 0.30
C ILE A 137 -12.88 14.59 -0.75
N LEU A 138 -12.26 14.33 -1.90
CA LEU A 138 -12.14 15.32 -2.98
C LEU A 138 -13.50 15.68 -3.59
N ILE A 139 -14.39 14.71 -3.78
CA ILE A 139 -15.76 14.96 -4.28
C ILE A 139 -16.55 15.82 -3.29
N LEU A 140 -16.46 15.52 -1.99
CA LEU A 140 -17.12 16.31 -0.95
C LEU A 140 -16.58 17.74 -0.89
N ALA A 141 -15.26 17.91 -0.96
CA ALA A 141 -14.63 19.23 -1.01
C ALA A 141 -15.07 20.02 -2.25
N PHE A 142 -15.13 19.37 -3.42
CA PHE A 142 -15.60 20.01 -4.65
C PHE A 142 -17.07 20.43 -4.57
N LEU A 143 -17.95 19.56 -4.07
CA LEU A 143 -19.37 19.87 -3.87
C LEU A 143 -19.56 21.03 -2.91
N PHE A 144 -18.77 21.08 -1.83
CA PHE A 144 -18.80 22.18 -0.86
C PHE A 144 -18.44 23.53 -1.51
N VAL A 145 -17.37 23.58 -2.31
CA VAL A 145 -16.97 24.79 -3.05
C VAL A 145 -18.04 25.24 -4.03
N VAL A 146 -18.64 24.31 -4.79
CA VAL A 146 -19.71 24.63 -5.75
C VAL A 146 -20.95 25.18 -5.05
N LEU A 147 -21.33 24.61 -3.89
CA LEU A 147 -22.46 25.11 -3.11
C LEU A 147 -22.21 26.51 -2.55
N MET A 148 -20.99 26.80 -2.08
CA MET A 148 -20.63 28.14 -1.59
C MET A 148 -20.56 29.18 -2.70
N ASN A 149 -20.15 28.81 -3.91
CA ASN A 149 -20.05 29.74 -5.04
C ASN A 149 -21.40 30.04 -5.71
N ASN A 150 -22.39 29.18 -5.52
CA ASN A 150 -23.74 29.32 -6.09
C ASN A 150 -24.79 29.83 -5.08
N GLY A 151 -24.39 30.20 -3.87
CA GLY A 151 -25.26 30.70 -2.80
C GLY A 151 -24.98 32.13 -2.38
#